data_AF-K0IKH2-F1
#
_entry.id   AF-K0IKH2-F1
#
_cell.length_a   1.000
_cell.length_b   1.000
_cell.length_c   1.000
_cell.angle_alpha   90.00
_cell.angle_beta   90.00
_cell.angle_gamma   90.00
#
_symmetry.space_group_name_H-M   'P 1'
#
loop_
_entity.id
_entity.type
_entity.pdbx_description
1 polymer ?
#
loop_
_entity_poly.entity_id
_entity_poly.type
_entity_poly.pdbx_seq_one_letter_code
_entity_poly.pdbx_strand_id
1 'polypeptide(L)' 'MLGEIIGELKGKVTGQRVASSEVRIETSVQETGKLLGVEVNQTVTFWVEARKNGLPYGEGLGNIMTRDGEMAT' A
#
# COMPACT_ATOMS: atom_id res chain seq x y z
N MET A 1 10.86 0.60 22.21
CA MET A 1 9.48 0.08 22.08
C MET A 1 8.74 1.05 21.16
N LEU A 2 8.06 0.58 20.09
CA LEU A 2 7.57 1.41 18.96
C LEU A 2 6.26 2.21 19.22
N GLY A 3 5.87 2.41 20.48
CA GLY A 3 4.62 3.10 20.83
C GLY A 3 3.37 2.21 20.68
N GLU A 4 2.19 2.85 20.60
CA GLU A 4 0.90 2.20 20.40
C GLU A 4 0.72 1.80 18.92
N ILE A 5 0.22 0.58 18.68
CA ILE A 5 -0.05 0.09 17.33
C ILE A 5 -1.33 0.74 16.80
N ILE A 6 -1.17 1.63 15.82
CA ILE A 6 -2.32 2.26 15.14
C ILE A 6 -2.90 1.38 14.03
N GLY A 7 -2.15 0.40 13.52
CA GLY A 7 -2.64 -0.54 12.52
C GLY A 7 -1.70 -1.70 12.24
N GLU A 8 -2.28 -2.82 11.87
CA GLU A 8 -1.58 -4.03 11.44
C GLU A 8 -2.38 -4.64 10.28
N LEU A 9 -1.73 -4.75 9.12
CA LEU A 9 -2.31 -5.35 7.93
C LEU A 9 -1.44 -6.50 7.45
N LYS A 10 -2.08 -7.52 6.87
CA LYS A 10 -1.43 -8.60 6.16
C LYS A 10 -2.06 -8.73 4.78
N GLY A 11 -1.25 -9.06 3.79
CA GLY A 11 -1.77 -9.18 2.44
C GLY A 11 -0.85 -9.89 1.49
N LYS A 12 -1.14 -9.72 0.22
CA LYS A 12 -0.39 -10.31 -0.88
C LYS A 12 -0.24 -9.31 -2.01
N VAL A 13 0.89 -9.39 -2.69
CA VAL A 13 1.06 -8.76 -4.00
C VAL A 13 0.13 -9.47 -4.98
N THR A 14 -0.75 -8.70 -5.63
CA THR A 14 -1.69 -9.22 -6.64
C THR A 14 -1.21 -9.01 -8.05
N GLY A 15 -0.27 -8.08 -8.26
CA GLY A 15 0.35 -7.84 -9.55
C GLY A 15 1.62 -7.02 -9.39
N GLN A 16 2.55 -7.23 -10.31
CA GLN A 16 3.76 -6.43 -10.42
C GLN A 16 4.14 -6.31 -11.89
N ARG A 17 4.49 -5.11 -12.33
CA ARG A 17 4.93 -4.85 -13.71
C ARG A 17 5.99 -3.77 -13.76
N VAL A 18 6.79 -3.79 -14.83
CA VAL A 18 7.64 -2.65 -15.19
C VAL A 18 6.73 -1.56 -15.76
N ALA A 19 6.74 -0.38 -15.15
CA ALA A 19 5.87 0.73 -15.53
C ALA A 19 6.56 1.76 -16.43
N SER A 20 7.90 1.81 -16.40
CA SER A 20 8.72 2.67 -17.25
C SER A 20 10.09 2.02 -17.49
N SER A 21 10.77 2.41 -18.57
CA SER A 21 12.16 2.03 -18.85
C SER A 21 13.16 2.55 -17.80
N GLU A 22 12.79 3.54 -17.00
CA GLU A 22 13.64 4.16 -15.98
C GLU A 22 13.56 3.46 -14.61
N VAL A 23 13.71 2.13 -14.57
CA VAL A 23 13.72 1.32 -13.33
C VAL A 23 12.52 1.61 -12.42
N ARG A 24 11.32 1.72 -13.03
CA ARG A 24 10.07 1.89 -12.29
C ARG A 24 9.32 0.58 -12.23
N ILE A 25 9.03 0.13 -11.01
CA ILE A 25 8.19 -1.04 -10.75
C ILE A 25 6.87 -0.56 -10.16
N GLU A 26 5.75 -0.96 -10.78
CA GLU A 26 4.42 -0.81 -10.21
C GLU A 26 3.99 -2.12 -9.55
N THR A 27 3.43 -2.00 -8.35
CA THR A 27 3.01 -3.11 -7.49
C THR A 27 1.60 -2.84 -6.99
N SER A 28 0.73 -3.84 -7.12
CA SER A 28 -0.60 -3.85 -6.51
C SER A 28 -0.64 -4.83 -5.35
N VAL A 29 -1.24 -4.43 -4.24
CA VAL A 29 -1.35 -5.23 -3.02
C VAL A 29 -2.80 -5.23 -2.57
N GLN A 30 -3.27 -6.40 -2.12
CA GLN A 30 -4.53 -6.54 -1.39
C GLN A 30 -4.24 -7.01 0.03
N GLU A 31 -4.81 -6.32 1.00
CA GLU A 31 -4.51 -6.50 2.41
C GLU A 31 -5.80 -6.51 3.25
N THR A 32 -5.75 -7.20 4.37
CA THR A 32 -6.76 -7.12 5.43
C THR A 32 -6.09 -6.97 6.77
N GLY A 33 -6.77 -6.34 7.72
CA GLY A 33 -6.17 -6.07 9.02
C GLY A 33 -7.05 -5.27 9.93
N LYS A 34 -6.41 -4.63 10.91
CA LYS A 34 -7.05 -3.68 11.81
C LYS A 34 -6.37 -2.33 11.71
N LEU A 35 -7.17 -1.26 11.66
CA LEU A 35 -6.72 0.12 11.77
C LEU A 35 -7.50 0.77 12.91
N LEU A 36 -6.80 1.27 13.93
CA LEU A 36 -7.39 1.82 15.16
C LEU A 36 -8.44 0.88 15.79
N GLY A 37 -8.21 -0.44 15.70
CA GLY A 37 -9.11 -1.47 16.20
C GLY A 37 -10.24 -1.90 15.25
N VAL A 38 -10.48 -1.17 14.15
CA VAL A 38 -11.52 -1.45 13.16
C VAL A 38 -11.02 -2.44 12.11
N GLU A 39 -11.80 -3.49 11.82
CA GLU A 39 -11.48 -4.42 10.72
C GLU A 39 -11.62 -3.73 9.36
N VAL A 40 -10.56 -3.81 8.56
CA VAL A 40 -10.51 -3.19 7.24
C VAL A 40 -9.96 -4.15 6.18
N ASN A 41 -10.38 -3.93 4.93
CA ASN A 41 -9.69 -4.42 3.75
C ASN A 41 -9.16 -3.23 2.94
N GLN A 42 -8.00 -3.42 2.34
CA GLN A 42 -7.28 -2.38 1.61
C GLN A 42 -6.84 -2.91 0.24
N THR A 43 -6.94 -2.07 -0.78
CA THR A 43 -6.23 -2.26 -2.05
C THR A 43 -5.40 -1.02 -2.34
N VAL A 44 -4.10 -1.21 -2.59
CA VAL A 44 -3.18 -0.13 -2.97
C VAL A 44 -2.44 -0.54 -4.22
N THR A 45 -2.30 0.40 -5.15
CA THR A 45 -1.35 0.31 -6.25
C THR A 45 -0.38 1.47 -6.15
N PHE A 46 0.90 1.17 -6.11
CA PHE A 46 1.96 2.16 -6.04
C PHE A 46 3.08 1.80 -6.99
N TRP A 47 3.86 2.80 -7.36
CA TRP A 47 5.11 2.59 -8.10
C TRP A 47 6.28 3.15 -7.32
N VAL A 48 7.46 2.57 -7.53
CA VAL A 48 8.72 3.07 -6.97
C VAL A 48 9.76 3.20 -8.07
N GLU A 49 10.50 4.29 -8.05
CA GLU A 49 11.60 4.61 -8.94
C GLU A 49 12.87 4.86 -8.13
N ALA A 50 13.98 4.25 -8.56
CA ALA A 50 15.30 4.50 -7.99
C ALA A 50 15.88 5.79 -8.56
N ARG A 51 16.06 6.82 -7.72
CA ARG A 51 16.66 8.09 -8.14
C ARG A 51 18.19 8.05 -8.00
N LYS A 52 18.88 8.87 -8.80
CA LYS A 52 20.36 8.99 -8.80
C LYS A 52 20.95 9.40 -7.44
N ASN A 53 20.18 10.06 -6.58
CA ASN A 53 20.60 10.43 -5.22
C ASN A 53 20.46 9.29 -4.21
N GLY A 54 20.10 8.08 -4.65
CA GLY A 54 19.96 6.89 -3.82
C GLY A 54 18.66 6.82 -3.01
N LEU A 55 17.83 7.86 -3.04
CA LEU A 55 16.54 7.86 -2.35
C LEU A 55 15.44 7.35 -3.29
N PRO A 56 14.66 6.33 -2.90
CA PRO A 56 13.51 5.91 -3.68
C PRO A 56 12.47 7.02 -3.69
N TYR A 57 11.78 7.17 -4.81
CA TYR A 57 10.56 7.96 -4.90
C TYR A 57 9.43 7.10 -5.41
N GLY A 58 8.24 7.32 -4.91
CA GLY A 58 7.07 6.61 -5.36
C GLY A 58 5.82 7.42 -5.11
N GLU A 59 4.80 7.09 -5.88
CA GLU A 59 3.44 7.56 -5.68
C GLU A 59 2.53 6.34 -5.69
N GLY A 60 1.40 6.45 -4.99
CA GLY A 60 0.42 5.39 -4.92
C GLY A 60 -0.96 5.94 -4.63
N LEU A 61 -1.94 5.16 -5.02
CA LEU A 61 -3.35 5.39 -4.69
C LEU A 61 -3.91 4.10 -4.12
N GLY A 62 -4.86 4.23 -3.22
CA GLY A 62 -5.52 3.08 -2.63
C GLY A 62 -6.89 3.42 -2.11
N ASN A 63 -7.55 2.37 -1.63
CA ASN A 63 -8.74 2.49 -0.82
C ASN A 63 -8.59 1.62 0.42
N ILE A 64 -9.21 2.08 1.50
CA ILE A 64 -9.50 1.30 2.70
C ILE A 64 -11.01 1.24 2.81
N MET A 65 -11.53 0.06 3.13
CA MET A 65 -12.95 -0.18 3.37
C MET A 65 -13.16 -0.90 4.70
N THR A 66 -14.13 -0.47 5.49
CA THR A 66 -14.59 -1.19 6.69
C THR A 66 -15.56 -2.31 6.29
N ARG A 67 -15.84 -3.25 7.20
CA ARG A 67 -16.86 -4.30 6.94
C ARG A 67 -18.26 -3.73 6.69
N ASP A 68 -18.54 -2.55 7.22
CA ASP A 68 -19.82 -1.87 7.08
C ASP A 68 -19.90 -1.05 5.77
N GLY A 69 -18.84 -1.06 4.96
CA GLY A 69 -18.81 -0.47 3.62
C GLY A 69 -18.38 1.01 3.59
N GLU A 70 -17.95 1.57 4.72
CA GLU A 70 -17.34 2.91 4.74
C GLU A 70 -15.99 2.89 4.03
N MET A 71 -15.65 3.95 3.29
CA MET A 71 -14.46 4.00 2.45
C MET A 71 -13.66 5.29 2.63
N ALA A 72 -12.34 5.16 2.62
CA ALA A 72 -11.37 6.27 2.55
C ALA A 72 -10.39 6.06 1.39
N THR A 73 -9.90 7.16 0.78
CA THR A 73 -8.96 7.20 -0.35
C THR A 73 -7.87 8.25 -0.16
#